data_AF-A0A849QXY8-F1
#
_entry.id   AF-A0A849QXY8-F1
#
_cell.length_a   1.000
_cell.length_b   1.000
_cell.length_c   1.000
_cell.angle_alpha   90.00
_cell.angle_beta   90.00
_cell.angle_gamma   90.00
#
_symmetry.space_group_name_H-M   'P 1'
#
loop_
_entity.id
_entity.type
_entity.pdbx_description
1 polymer ?
#
loop_
_entity_poly.entity_id
_entity_poly.type
_entity_poly.pdbx_seq_one_letter_code
_entity_poly.pdbx_strand_id
1 'polypeptide(L)'
;MHSIVQPSLQHNDNDLPNFTIVCSGCGTELPDEALACPSDNGLPRAMYSTRQLQLHDHPGIGRFREWLPVNGPMDTKAGPITYKSTGLASELGLTNLYIGFNGYWPEKGANILTCSFKELEAYPTIQRMQELGHRK
;
A
#
# COMPACT_ATOMS: atom_id res chain seq x y z
N MET A 1 4.86 -26.74 -36.79
CA MET A 1 5.73 -25.79 -36.06
C MET A 1 5.13 -24.41 -36.20
N HIS A 2 4.26 -24.00 -35.27
CA HIS A 2 3.80 -22.61 -35.18
C HIS A 2 4.29 -22.05 -33.86
N SER A 3 5.39 -21.30 -33.92
CA SER A 3 5.87 -20.49 -32.80
C SER A 3 4.89 -19.35 -32.57
N ILE A 4 4.23 -19.35 -31.43
CA ILE A 4 3.45 -18.23 -30.93
C ILE A 4 4.45 -17.18 -30.48
N VAL A 5 4.55 -16.09 -31.23
CA VAL A 5 5.29 -14.90 -30.82
C VAL A 5 4.50 -14.24 -29.69
N GLN A 6 5.03 -14.27 -28.48
CA GLN A 6 4.52 -13.45 -27.38
C GLN A 6 4.83 -11.98 -27.71
N PRO A 7 3.86 -11.07 -27.61
CA PRO A 7 4.13 -9.64 -27.81
C PRO A 7 4.96 -9.14 -26.63
N SER A 8 6.11 -8.54 -26.94
CA SER A 8 6.95 -7.85 -25.98
C SER A 8 6.21 -6.63 -25.43
N LEU A 9 5.89 -6.67 -24.14
CA LEU A 9 5.41 -5.51 -23.38
C LEU A 9 6.54 -4.48 -23.33
N GLN A 10 6.41 -3.41 -24.11
CA GLN A 10 7.23 -2.21 -23.98
C GLN A 10 6.98 -1.63 -22.58
N HIS A 11 7.90 -1.82 -21.66
CA HIS A 11 7.92 -1.13 -20.37
C HIS A 11 8.49 0.27 -20.61
N ASN A 12 7.73 1.31 -20.23
CA ASN A 12 8.24 2.67 -20.18
C ASN A 12 9.14 2.80 -18.95
N ASP A 13 10.17 3.66 -19.00
CA ASP A 13 11.02 3.97 -17.83
C ASP A 13 10.26 4.59 -16.63
N ASN A 14 8.96 4.90 -16.80
CA ASN A 14 8.03 5.33 -15.75
C ASN A 14 7.34 4.16 -14.99
N ASP A 15 7.62 2.90 -15.35
CA ASP A 15 6.98 1.72 -14.76
C ASP A 15 7.78 1.10 -13.60
N LEU A 16 8.94 1.67 -13.25
CA LEU A 16 9.74 1.17 -12.13
C LEU A 16 9.04 1.45 -10.79
N PRO A 17 8.90 0.43 -9.92
CA PRO A 17 8.31 0.63 -8.60
C PRO A 17 9.10 1.68 -7.81
N ASN A 18 8.40 2.51 -7.02
CA ASN A 18 9.02 3.53 -6.15
C ASN A 18 9.80 2.92 -4.96
N PHE A 19 10.19 1.65 -5.03
CA PHE A 19 10.89 0.92 -4.01
C PHE A 19 11.68 -0.24 -4.61
N THR A 20 12.70 -0.70 -3.88
CA THR A 20 13.30 -2.02 -4.07
C THR A 20 13.03 -2.88 -2.85
N ILE A 21 13.12 -4.21 -2.97
CA ILE A 21 13.07 -5.10 -1.80
C ILE A 21 14.49 -5.47 -1.41
N VAL A 22 14.84 -5.32 -0.14
CA VAL A 22 16.14 -5.73 0.40
C VAL A 22 15.96 -6.65 1.60
N CYS A 23 16.89 -7.58 1.78
CA CYS A 23 16.97 -8.35 3.01
C CYS A 23 17.44 -7.47 4.17
N SER A 24 16.72 -7.49 5.30
CA SER A 24 17.10 -6.75 6.50
C SER A 24 18.33 -7.31 7.24
N GLY A 25 18.77 -8.53 6.90
CA GLY A 25 19.93 -9.20 7.49
C GLY A 25 21.19 -8.95 6.67
N CYS A 26 21.31 -9.62 5.52
CA CYS A 26 22.48 -9.56 4.66
C CYS A 26 22.53 -8.34 3.71
N GLY A 27 21.44 -7.55 3.61
CA GLY A 27 21.38 -6.36 2.76
C GLY A 27 21.25 -6.62 1.26
N THR A 28 21.14 -7.88 0.84
CA THR A 28 20.99 -8.25 -0.58
C THR A 28 19.65 -7.77 -1.12
N GLU A 29 19.67 -7.19 -2.33
CA GLU A 29 18.45 -6.88 -3.07
C GLU A 29 17.76 -8.18 -3.50
N LEU A 30 16.45 -8.22 -3.31
CA LEU A 30 15.61 -9.39 -3.55
C LEU A 30 14.63 -9.09 -4.69
N PRO A 31 14.12 -10.13 -5.37
CA PRO A 31 12.98 -10.00 -6.27
C PRO A 31 11.79 -9.30 -5.58
N ASP A 32 10.98 -8.63 -6.36
CA ASP A 32 9.87 -7.80 -5.89
C ASP A 32 8.80 -8.61 -5.13
N GLU A 33 8.62 -9.88 -5.50
CA GLU A 33 7.73 -10.86 -4.89
C GLU A 33 8.38 -11.71 -3.77
N ALA A 34 9.61 -11.40 -3.36
CA ALA A 34 10.33 -12.21 -2.40
C ALA A 34 9.65 -12.24 -1.02
N LEU A 35 9.37 -13.44 -0.52
CA LEU A 35 8.81 -13.69 0.81
C LEU A 35 9.88 -14.04 1.85
N ALA A 36 11.10 -14.35 1.43
CA ALA A 36 12.22 -14.70 2.30
C ALA A 36 13.56 -14.38 1.61
N CYS A 37 14.61 -14.20 2.42
CA CYS A 37 15.98 -14.16 1.90
C CYS A 37 16.49 -15.59 1.67
N PRO A 38 17.15 -15.88 0.54
CA PRO A 38 17.78 -17.19 0.31
C PRO A 38 19.07 -17.40 1.12
N SER A 39 19.68 -16.31 1.59
CA SER A 39 21.04 -16.33 2.18
C SER A 39 21.03 -16.34 3.71
N ASP A 40 19.96 -15.85 4.35
CA ASP A 40 19.82 -15.80 5.80
C ASP A 40 18.34 -15.72 6.23
N ASN A 41 18.11 -15.52 7.54
CA ASN A 41 16.76 -15.38 8.12
C ASN A 41 16.27 -13.92 8.19
N GLY A 42 16.88 -13.00 7.44
CA GLY A 42 16.43 -11.62 7.35
C GLY A 42 15.10 -11.51 6.60
N LEU A 43 14.28 -10.53 6.99
CA LEU A 43 12.98 -10.31 6.38
C LEU A 43 13.10 -9.39 5.16
N PRO A 44 12.37 -9.67 4.06
CA PRO A 44 12.21 -8.72 2.98
C PRO A 44 11.65 -7.39 3.49
N ARG A 45 12.28 -6.28 3.07
CA ARG A 45 11.88 -4.92 3.44
C ARG A 45 11.84 -4.05 2.19
N ALA A 46 10.76 -3.31 2.01
CA ALA A 46 10.68 -2.28 0.99
C ALA A 46 11.58 -1.08 1.36
N MET A 47 12.47 -0.73 0.43
CA MET A 47 13.31 0.45 0.45
C MET A 47 12.74 1.45 -0.56
N TYR A 48 11.85 2.32 -0.09
CA TYR A 48 11.25 3.36 -0.92
C TYR A 48 12.30 4.34 -1.44
N SER A 49 12.05 4.99 -2.58
CA SER A 49 12.90 6.06 -3.11
C SER A 49 12.72 7.36 -2.31
N THR A 50 11.47 7.68 -1.96
CA THR A 50 11.11 8.80 -1.09
C THR A 50 11.47 8.51 0.37
N ARG A 51 11.97 9.53 1.09
CA ARG A 51 12.36 9.43 2.52
C ARG A 51 11.44 10.22 3.45
N GLN A 52 10.58 11.05 2.88
CA GLN A 52 9.64 11.89 3.62
C GLN A 52 8.23 11.62 3.13
N LEU A 53 7.26 11.73 4.03
CA LEU A 53 5.87 11.55 3.67
C LEU A 53 5.38 12.78 2.90
N GLN A 54 5.12 12.61 1.60
CA GLN A 54 4.46 13.62 0.77
C GLN A 54 3.02 13.17 0.50
N LEU A 55 2.06 14.04 0.81
CA LEU A 55 0.65 13.76 0.59
C LEU A 55 0.22 14.36 -0.74
N HIS A 56 -0.35 13.53 -1.61
CA HIS A 56 -0.86 13.96 -2.90
C HIS A 56 -2.36 14.29 -2.82
N ASP A 57 -2.82 15.11 -3.76
CA ASP A 57 -4.24 15.42 -3.95
C ASP A 57 -4.97 14.25 -4.64
N HIS A 58 -5.08 13.14 -3.90
CA HIS A 58 -5.80 11.94 -4.29
C HIS A 58 -6.72 11.49 -3.15
N PRO A 59 -7.86 10.85 -3.47
CA PRO A 59 -8.78 10.37 -2.45
C PRO A 59 -8.20 9.18 -1.67
N GLY A 60 -8.70 8.99 -0.45
CA GLY A 60 -8.44 7.80 0.36
C GLY A 60 -6.95 7.51 0.57
N ILE A 61 -6.58 6.24 0.46
CA ILE A 61 -5.20 5.76 0.57
C ILE A 61 -4.32 6.18 -0.62
N GLY A 62 -4.92 6.59 -1.75
CA GLY A 62 -4.18 7.08 -2.92
C GLY A 62 -3.32 8.31 -2.66
N ARG A 63 -3.63 9.08 -1.61
CA ARG A 63 -2.80 10.21 -1.16
C ARG A 63 -1.38 9.83 -0.76
N PHE A 64 -1.12 8.54 -0.49
CA PHE A 64 0.16 7.98 -0.07
C PHE A 64 0.93 7.29 -1.22
N ARG A 65 0.59 7.57 -2.49
CA ARG A 65 1.07 6.84 -3.69
C ARG A 65 2.57 6.52 -3.73
N GLU A 66 3.46 7.41 -3.28
CA GLU A 66 4.91 7.15 -3.32
C GLU A 66 5.35 5.97 -2.42
N TRP A 67 4.50 5.58 -1.46
CA TRP A 67 4.75 4.51 -0.49
C TRP A 67 3.90 3.27 -0.79
N LEU A 68 3.13 3.27 -1.88
CA LEU A 68 2.30 2.15 -2.29
C LEU A 68 2.96 1.37 -3.43
N PRO A 69 2.71 0.05 -3.54
CA PRO A 69 3.37 -0.80 -4.51
C PRO A 69 2.70 -0.74 -5.90
N VAL A 70 2.21 0.44 -6.31
CA VAL A 70 1.44 0.67 -7.54
C VAL A 70 1.84 1.98 -8.21
N ASN A 71 1.77 2.01 -9.53
CA ASN A 71 2.08 3.21 -10.34
C ASN A 71 0.79 3.93 -10.79
N GLY A 72 -0.27 3.17 -11.02
CA GLY A 72 -1.55 3.64 -11.52
C GLY A 72 -2.45 4.28 -10.44
N PRO A 73 -3.49 5.01 -10.87
CA PRO A 73 -4.48 5.57 -9.96
C PRO A 73 -5.31 4.44 -9.32
N MET A 74 -5.69 4.62 -8.05
CA MET A 74 -6.67 3.75 -7.40
C MET A 74 -8.02 4.47 -7.31
N ASP A 75 -9.07 3.84 -7.83
CA ASP A 75 -10.44 4.34 -7.70
C ASP A 75 -11.02 3.95 -6.33
N THR A 76 -10.60 4.68 -5.30
CA THR A 76 -11.12 4.48 -3.94
C THR A 76 -11.08 5.75 -3.11
N LYS A 77 -12.10 5.90 -2.25
CA LYS A 77 -12.10 6.88 -1.15
C LYS A 77 -11.72 6.25 0.19
N ALA A 78 -11.49 4.93 0.23
CA ALA A 78 -11.10 4.21 1.43
C ALA A 78 -9.76 4.72 1.92
N GLY A 79 -9.72 5.18 3.16
CA GLY A 79 -8.52 5.64 3.83
C GLY A 79 -8.72 5.57 5.34
N PRO A 80 -7.65 5.34 6.12
CA PRO A 80 -7.74 5.39 7.56
C PRO A 80 -8.05 6.83 7.99
N ILE A 81 -8.91 7.00 8.99
CA ILE A 81 -9.02 8.28 9.69
C ILE A 81 -8.49 8.12 11.11
N THR A 82 -8.06 9.22 11.70
CA THR A 82 -7.71 9.29 13.12
C THR A 82 -8.47 10.42 13.76
N TYR A 83 -9.14 10.17 14.88
CA TYR A 83 -9.84 11.19 15.63
C TYR A 83 -9.48 11.12 17.12
N LYS A 84 -9.55 12.27 17.80
CA LYS A 84 -9.36 12.34 19.25
C LYS A 84 -10.62 11.84 19.95
N SER A 85 -10.49 10.82 20.79
CA SER A 85 -11.59 10.29 21.60
C SER A 85 -11.75 11.13 22.86
N THR A 86 -12.98 11.45 23.24
CA THR A 86 -13.30 12.20 24.46
C THR A 86 -14.04 11.32 25.47
N GLY A 87 -15.05 10.58 25.02
CA GLY A 87 -15.83 9.67 25.89
C GLY A 87 -14.97 8.55 26.48
N LEU A 88 -14.40 7.70 25.63
CA LEU A 88 -13.51 6.62 26.09
C LEU A 88 -12.28 7.15 26.84
N ALA A 89 -11.79 8.32 26.44
CA ALA A 89 -10.65 8.94 27.11
C ALA A 89 -10.99 9.32 28.57
N SER A 90 -12.17 9.88 28.80
CA SER A 90 -12.68 10.21 30.15
C SER A 90 -12.79 8.96 31.03
N GLU A 91 -13.38 7.89 30.51
CA GLU A 91 -13.53 6.61 31.24
C GLU A 91 -12.19 6.00 31.64
N LEU A 92 -11.15 6.22 30.82
CA LEU A 92 -9.80 5.70 31.05
C LEU A 92 -8.88 6.68 31.80
N GLY A 93 -9.34 7.89 32.14
CA GLY A 93 -8.52 8.92 32.76
C GLY A 93 -7.40 9.46 31.83
N LEU A 94 -7.57 9.36 30.52
CA LEU A 94 -6.60 9.78 29.51
C LEU A 94 -6.97 11.15 28.92
N THR A 95 -5.98 12.04 28.77
CA THR A 95 -6.17 13.37 28.14
C THR A 95 -5.84 13.39 26.65
N ASN A 96 -5.08 12.40 26.16
CA ASN A 96 -4.58 12.32 24.79
C ASN A 96 -4.76 10.92 24.20
N LEU A 97 -6.02 10.48 24.07
CA LEU A 97 -6.39 9.24 23.38
C LEU A 97 -6.85 9.54 21.95
N TYR A 98 -6.20 8.89 20.97
CA TYR A 98 -6.59 8.94 19.56
C TYR A 98 -6.97 7.55 19.09
N ILE A 99 -8.00 7.48 18.25
CA ILE A 99 -8.50 6.23 17.67
C ILE A 99 -8.23 6.28 16.17
N GLY A 100 -7.40 5.35 15.70
CA GLY A 100 -7.32 5.00 14.28
C GLY A 100 -8.55 4.18 13.92
N PHE A 101 -9.38 4.71 13.02
CA PHE A 101 -10.67 4.11 12.66
C PHE A 101 -10.65 3.67 11.21
N ASN A 102 -10.76 2.35 11.02
CA ASN A 102 -10.83 1.70 9.72
C ASN A 102 -12.24 1.14 9.49
N GLY A 103 -13.21 2.04 9.40
CA GLY A 103 -14.61 1.69 9.21
C GLY A 103 -15.36 2.69 8.34
N TYR A 104 -16.67 2.47 8.22
CA TYR A 104 -17.55 3.41 7.55
C TYR A 104 -18.19 4.36 8.55
N TRP A 105 -17.89 5.65 8.43
CA TRP A 105 -18.45 6.74 9.22
C TRP A 105 -18.41 8.06 8.42
N PRO A 106 -19.38 8.28 7.51
CA PRO A 106 -19.37 9.41 6.58
C PRO A 106 -19.30 10.78 7.25
N GLU A 107 -20.00 10.95 8.37
CA GLU A 107 -20.02 12.21 9.13
C GLU A 107 -18.65 12.57 9.71
N LYS A 108 -17.74 11.60 9.84
CA LYS A 108 -16.34 11.80 10.21
C LYS A 108 -15.36 11.66 9.03
N GLY A 109 -15.86 11.49 7.81
CA GLY A 109 -15.03 11.32 6.61
C GLY A 109 -14.38 9.93 6.51
N ALA A 110 -14.82 8.93 7.28
CA ALA A 110 -14.34 7.56 7.13
C ALA A 110 -15.13 6.83 6.05
N ASN A 111 -14.45 6.45 4.97
CA ASN A 111 -15.06 5.92 3.75
C ASN A 111 -14.59 4.48 3.43
N ILE A 112 -14.27 3.67 4.44
CA ILE A 112 -13.97 2.24 4.27
C ILE A 112 -15.29 1.47 4.28
N LEU A 113 -15.84 1.21 3.10
CA LEU A 113 -17.20 0.68 2.90
C LEU A 113 -17.38 -0.74 3.46
N THR A 114 -16.32 -1.55 3.41
CA THR A 114 -16.33 -2.93 3.92
C THR A 114 -16.26 -3.00 5.45
N CYS A 115 -16.07 -1.85 6.11
CA CYS A 115 -15.78 -1.77 7.55
C CYS A 115 -14.59 -2.63 8.00
N SER A 116 -13.66 -2.90 7.07
CA SER A 116 -12.47 -3.70 7.33
C SER A 116 -11.24 -3.02 6.78
N PHE A 117 -10.15 -3.05 7.55
CA PHE A 117 -8.85 -2.56 7.09
C PHE A 117 -8.37 -3.28 5.81
N LYS A 118 -8.91 -4.46 5.50
CA LYS A 118 -8.57 -5.23 4.30
C LYS A 118 -8.89 -4.52 3.00
N GLU A 119 -9.80 -3.56 3.00
CA GLU A 119 -10.03 -2.70 1.82
C GLU A 119 -8.78 -1.92 1.42
N LEU A 120 -7.99 -1.47 2.41
CA LEU A 120 -6.74 -0.75 2.19
C LEU A 120 -5.64 -1.62 1.58
N GLU A 121 -5.71 -2.93 1.78
CA GLU A 121 -4.81 -3.92 1.16
C GLU A 121 -5.31 -4.36 -0.22
N ALA A 122 -6.63 -4.53 -0.36
CA ALA A 122 -7.26 -5.04 -1.57
C ALA A 122 -7.08 -4.12 -2.77
N TYR A 123 -7.28 -2.81 -2.60
CA TYR A 123 -7.12 -1.83 -3.68
C TYR A 123 -5.72 -1.84 -4.31
N PRO A 124 -4.62 -1.63 -3.55
CA PRO A 124 -3.28 -1.68 -4.12
C PRO A 124 -2.93 -3.08 -4.64
N THR A 125 -3.41 -4.16 -4.01
CA THR A 125 -3.15 -5.53 -4.48
C THR A 125 -3.78 -5.79 -5.86
N ILE A 126 -5.04 -5.40 -6.04
CA ILE A 126 -5.75 -5.59 -7.32
C ILE A 126 -5.12 -4.71 -8.40
N GLN A 127 -4.81 -3.45 -8.07
CA GLN A 127 -4.15 -2.54 -8.99
C GLN A 127 -2.78 -3.08 -9.43
N ARG A 128 -1.95 -3.55 -8.50
CA ARG A 128 -0.66 -4.16 -8.80
C ARG A 128 -0.78 -5.43 -9.64
N MET A 129 -1.78 -6.27 -9.34
CA MET A 129 -2.08 -7.46 -10.15
C MET A 129 -2.39 -7.09 -11.61
N GLN A 130 -3.16 -6.01 -11.83
CA GLN A 130 -3.46 -5.50 -13.16
C GLN A 130 -2.21 -4.94 -13.87
N GLU A 131 -1.36 -4.20 -13.16
CA GLU A 131 -0.09 -3.66 -13.69
C GLU A 131 0.86 -4.78 -14.14
N LEU A 132 0.88 -5.91 -13.43
CA LEU A 132 1.64 -7.10 -13.80
C LEU A 132 0.99 -7.93 -14.94
N GLY A 133 -0.12 -7.46 -15.51
CA GLY A 133 -0.82 -8.13 -16.61
C GLY A 133 -1.63 -9.37 -16.20
N HIS A 134 -1.81 -9.61 -14.89
CA HIS A 134 -2.68 -10.67 -14.39
C HIS A 134 -4.13 -10.20 -14.46
N ARG A 135 -5.00 -11.00 -15.08
CA ARG A 135 -6.45 -10.75 -15.17
C ARG A 135 -7.19 -11.81 -14.35
N LYS A 136 -8.31 -11.41 -13.74
CA LYS A 136 -9.29 -12.34 -13.18
C LYS A 136 -10.06 -13.06 -14.28
#